data_AF-A0A2N0NRH1-F1
#
_entry.id   AF-A0A2N0NRH1-F1
#
_cell.length_a   1.000
_cell.length_b   1.000
_cell.length_c   1.000
_cell.angle_alpha   90.00
_cell.angle_beta   90.00
_cell.angle_gamma   90.00
#
_symmetry.space_group_name_H-M   'P 1'
#
loop_
_entity.id
_entity.type
_entity.pdbx_description
1 polymer ?
#
loop_
_entity_poly.entity_id
_entity_poly.type
_entity_poly.pdbx_seq_one_letter_code
_entity_poly.pdbx_strand_id
1 'polypeptide(L)'
;MFRNPLSDCEVPNNLLQFQAPITCDHYQKTPNEELILVNDENTQHSFFHNYPFDPYIHAIRVFGSKNYSQSNKIVSLGQYPTNVIYTRKDKGISYKVPNNYQVETTLSGLTVLCKTQYQLSRKIVVKYTVEWMDENGQIKSRYSLSSAGAAGSLFLKEICNKPNSRVSGTTLFGLDIIFLQQIRENIASQPQQSITSVNNRKRCFAELTSQSQKNKRISMAGKEIATQTLTILKKNKFTSSSEEIIASLETMVLKINGEIVELNFNSNNTTDFMQHLDSIIRACDETLISRDSYRRLAKVVPNIIREHVVEKRRNEITKEMNTLVPIKLFNIHSVNFDDGDDENQQDVNGIEFNDDDVGNGAYRSIISLLDIIIPILTALTPPVLKVGDKISIRLSGDGRNVGRKQKHVMLTMCILNEEEAVLSPAHQYSICLYLGKESHDSLSTVSAKFSHELEQLKTNGYKDLNNTIWPVELFFSGDWKFVALVLGINAATSNYFCLYCNCHKDERYNMDK
;
A
#
# COMPACT_ATOMS: atom_id res chain seq x y z
N MET A 1 25.52 -53.58 -28.71
CA MET A 1 25.74 -53.23 -30.12
C MET A 1 26.30 -51.82 -30.16
N PHE A 2 27.59 -51.71 -30.52
CA PHE A 2 28.33 -50.57 -31.14
C PHE A 2 28.30 -49.18 -30.46
N ARG A 3 29.38 -48.39 -30.35
CA ARG A 3 30.85 -48.51 -30.54
C ARG A 3 31.43 -47.15 -30.07
N ASN A 4 32.59 -47.13 -29.42
CA ASN A 4 33.52 -45.99 -29.48
C ASN A 4 34.18 -46.00 -30.88
N PRO A 5 34.70 -44.86 -31.40
CA PRO A 5 36.15 -44.70 -31.36
C PRO A 5 36.69 -43.26 -31.26
N LEU A 6 37.92 -43.20 -30.74
CA LEU A 6 38.89 -42.12 -30.78
C LEU A 6 39.46 -41.90 -32.20
N SER A 7 39.92 -40.67 -32.47
CA SER A 7 41.05 -40.28 -33.35
C SER A 7 41.06 -38.74 -33.42
N ASP A 8 42.14 -37.96 -33.47
CA ASP A 8 43.58 -38.16 -33.41
C ASP A 8 44.22 -36.77 -33.18
N CYS A 9 45.45 -36.79 -32.68
CA CYS A 9 46.32 -35.66 -32.37
C CYS A 9 46.69 -34.77 -33.57
N GLU A 10 47.00 -33.49 -33.29
CA GLU A 10 48.18 -32.81 -33.84
C GLU A 10 48.68 -31.68 -32.89
N VAL A 11 49.95 -31.78 -32.52
CA VAL A 11 50.89 -30.82 -31.88
C VAL A 11 52.04 -30.72 -32.93
N PRO A 12 53.00 -29.75 -32.98
CA PRO A 12 53.47 -28.88 -31.91
C PRO A 12 54.15 -27.53 -32.31
N ASN A 13 54.82 -26.90 -31.32
CA ASN A 13 56.13 -26.24 -31.42
C ASN A 13 56.17 -24.78 -31.95
N ASN A 14 56.79 -23.79 -31.29
CA ASN A 14 58.14 -23.83 -30.72
C ASN A 14 58.44 -22.61 -29.80
N LEU A 15 59.14 -22.89 -28.68
CA LEU A 15 60.39 -22.30 -28.14
C LEU A 15 60.50 -20.76 -27.92
N LEU A 16 61.08 -20.19 -26.85
CA LEU A 16 62.03 -20.58 -25.78
C LEU A 16 61.77 -19.66 -24.55
N GLN A 17 61.75 -20.08 -23.28
CA GLN A 17 62.89 -20.41 -22.37
C GLN A 17 64.02 -19.35 -22.38
N PHE A 18 64.68 -18.93 -21.31
CA PHE A 18 64.69 -19.16 -19.85
C PHE A 18 65.64 -18.06 -19.30
N GLN A 19 65.44 -17.58 -18.08
CA GLN A 19 66.46 -17.52 -17.01
C GLN A 19 65.97 -16.67 -15.82
N ALA A 20 65.87 -17.33 -14.66
CA ALA A 20 65.86 -16.71 -13.33
C ALA A 20 67.32 -16.64 -12.81
N PRO A 21 67.62 -16.20 -11.56
CA PRO A 21 66.90 -15.35 -10.60
C PRO A 21 67.78 -14.20 -10.04
N ILE A 22 67.18 -13.20 -9.36
CA ILE A 22 67.86 -12.50 -8.24
C ILE A 22 66.90 -12.50 -7.05
N THR A 23 67.35 -13.16 -5.99
CA THR A 23 66.77 -13.21 -4.65
C THR A 23 66.86 -11.84 -3.97
N CYS A 24 65.79 -11.45 -3.26
CA CYS A 24 65.91 -10.54 -2.13
C CYS A 24 65.21 -11.22 -0.95
N ASP A 25 66.04 -11.69 -0.03
CA ASP A 25 65.66 -12.53 1.10
C ASP A 25 64.89 -11.75 2.17
N HIS A 26 64.01 -12.48 2.87
CA HIS A 26 63.18 -12.12 4.03
C HIS A 26 61.73 -11.71 3.73
N TYR A 27 60.95 -12.69 3.27
CA TYR A 27 59.57 -12.83 3.72
C TYR A 27 59.34 -14.29 4.12
N GLN A 28 59.08 -14.54 5.40
CA GLN A 28 58.53 -15.81 5.86
C GLN A 28 57.14 -15.97 5.23
N LYS A 29 57.03 -16.88 4.26
CA LYS A 29 55.76 -17.32 3.68
C LYS A 29 54.92 -17.96 4.79
N THR A 30 53.83 -17.30 5.20
CA THR A 30 52.68 -17.99 5.79
C THR A 30 51.71 -18.38 4.67
N PRO A 31 51.08 -19.58 4.72
CA PRO A 31 50.38 -20.15 3.57
C PRO A 31 48.92 -19.65 3.50
N ASN A 32 48.45 -19.38 2.27
CA ASN A 32 47.05 -19.16 1.86
C ASN A 32 46.44 -17.74 1.94
N GLU A 33 47.05 -16.75 1.28
CA GLU A 33 46.30 -15.58 0.77
C GLU A 33 46.79 -15.22 -0.65
N GLU A 34 45.92 -15.34 -1.66
CA GLU A 34 46.22 -14.90 -3.04
C GLU A 34 46.24 -13.37 -3.08
N LEU A 35 47.42 -12.76 -3.23
CA LEU A 35 47.54 -11.32 -3.46
C LEU A 35 47.05 -10.97 -4.87
N ILE A 36 46.16 -9.98 -4.97
CA ILE A 36 45.64 -9.44 -6.22
C ILE A 36 46.63 -8.41 -6.78
N LEU A 37 47.04 -8.59 -8.04
CA LEU A 37 47.84 -7.62 -8.79
C LEU A 37 46.92 -6.68 -9.60
N VAL A 38 47.00 -5.38 -9.33
CA VAL A 38 46.32 -4.32 -10.10
C VAL A 38 47.36 -3.44 -10.76
N ASN A 39 47.41 -3.44 -12.10
CA ASN A 39 48.26 -2.56 -12.88
C ASN A 39 47.45 -1.35 -13.36
N ASP A 40 47.89 -0.14 -13.04
CA ASP A 40 47.33 1.09 -13.60
C ASP A 40 48.18 1.55 -14.79
N GLU A 41 47.68 1.25 -16.00
CA GLU A 41 48.32 1.58 -17.27
C GLU A 41 48.56 3.09 -17.44
N ASN A 42 47.80 3.95 -16.74
CA ASN A 42 47.90 5.40 -16.86
C ASN A 42 48.95 6.03 -15.92
N THR A 43 49.38 5.35 -14.86
CA THR A 43 50.22 5.96 -13.79
C THR A 43 51.54 5.23 -13.52
N GLN A 44 51.83 4.13 -14.24
CA GLN A 44 53.01 3.26 -14.01
C GLN A 44 53.08 2.73 -12.56
N HIS A 45 51.91 2.51 -11.96
CA HIS A 45 51.74 1.96 -10.63
C HIS A 45 51.23 0.51 -10.71
N SER A 46 51.91 -0.38 -9.99
CA SER A 46 51.43 -1.74 -9.72
C SER A 46 51.12 -1.89 -8.24
N PHE A 47 49.92 -2.35 -7.92
CA PHE A 47 49.48 -2.58 -6.54
C PHE A 47 49.30 -4.08 -6.28
N PHE A 48 49.80 -4.55 -5.14
CA PHE A 48 49.62 -5.91 -4.61
C PHE A 48 48.85 -5.81 -3.30
N HIS A 49 47.69 -6.45 -3.21
CA HIS A 49 46.84 -6.40 -2.01
C HIS A 49 45.95 -7.63 -1.84
N ASN A 50 45.49 -7.88 -0.62
CA ASN A 50 44.32 -8.73 -0.33
C ASN A 50 43.23 -7.94 0.41
N TYR A 51 43.15 -6.63 0.15
CA TYR A 51 42.13 -5.74 0.74
C TYR A 51 40.70 -6.18 0.36
N PRO A 52 39.72 -6.25 1.30
CA PRO A 52 39.78 -5.72 2.67
C PRO A 52 40.25 -6.72 3.75
N PHE A 53 40.61 -7.96 3.39
CA PHE A 53 41.07 -8.97 4.36
C PHE A 53 42.43 -8.60 4.95
N ASP A 54 43.32 -8.05 4.12
CA ASP A 54 44.58 -7.44 4.53
C ASP A 54 44.53 -5.91 4.34
N PRO A 55 44.73 -5.08 5.39
CA PRO A 55 44.77 -3.64 5.26
C PRO A 55 46.03 -3.12 4.55
N TYR A 56 47.05 -3.95 4.34
CA TYR A 56 48.30 -3.56 3.67
C TYR A 56 48.18 -3.62 2.14
N ILE A 57 48.58 -2.53 1.50
CA ILE A 57 48.65 -2.38 0.04
C ILE A 57 50.08 -2.02 -0.32
N HIS A 58 50.74 -2.91 -1.07
CA HIS A 58 52.09 -2.69 -1.56
C HIS A 58 52.02 -2.08 -2.95
N ALA A 59 52.53 -0.87 -3.10
CA ALA A 59 52.62 -0.16 -4.37
C ALA A 59 54.07 -0.18 -4.89
N ILE A 60 54.24 -0.52 -6.15
CA ILE A 60 55.50 -0.38 -6.89
C ILE A 60 55.29 0.70 -7.94
N ARG A 61 56.11 1.75 -7.88
CA ARG A 61 56.13 2.81 -8.88
C ARG A 61 57.40 2.70 -9.72
N VAL A 62 57.23 2.60 -11.03
CA VAL A 62 58.37 2.69 -11.96
C VAL A 62 58.59 4.15 -12.31
N PHE A 63 59.81 4.65 -12.11
CA PHE A 63 60.20 5.99 -12.55
C PHE A 63 61.57 5.92 -13.23
N GLY A 64 61.58 6.03 -14.57
CA GLY A 64 62.76 5.70 -15.38
C GLY A 64 63.09 4.21 -15.27
N SER A 65 64.35 3.89 -14.93
CA SER A 65 64.83 2.51 -14.71
C SER A 65 64.78 2.04 -13.25
N LYS A 66 64.21 2.84 -12.33
CA LYS A 66 64.17 2.55 -10.89
C LYS A 66 62.76 2.25 -10.41
N ASN A 67 62.66 1.22 -9.57
CA ASN A 67 61.43 0.84 -8.87
C ASN A 67 61.43 1.43 -7.46
N TYR A 68 60.37 2.14 -7.11
CA TYR A 68 60.13 2.66 -5.77
C TYR A 68 58.98 1.86 -5.14
N SER A 69 59.27 1.12 -4.08
CA SER A 69 58.25 0.40 -3.31
C SER A 69 57.76 1.25 -2.15
N GLN A 70 56.45 1.24 -1.93
CA GLN A 70 55.79 1.89 -0.80
C GLN A 70 54.70 0.96 -0.26
N SER A 71 54.61 0.82 1.06
CA SER A 71 53.51 0.10 1.71
C SER A 71 52.54 1.12 2.31
N ASN A 72 51.26 0.94 2.04
CA ASN A 72 50.17 1.74 2.57
C ASN A 72 49.24 0.84 3.38
N LYS A 73 49.09 1.11 4.68
CA LYS A 73 48.14 0.43 5.55
C LYS A 73 46.87 1.26 5.65
N ILE A 74 45.77 0.76 5.11
CA ILE A 74 44.48 1.45 5.16
C ILE A 74 43.88 1.30 6.55
N VAL A 75 43.88 2.39 7.32
CA VAL A 75 43.33 2.44 8.69
C VAL A 75 41.82 2.72 8.67
N SER A 76 41.38 3.58 7.75
CA SER A 76 39.95 3.86 7.52
C SER A 76 39.75 4.20 6.04
N LEU A 77 38.84 3.50 5.36
CA LEU A 77 38.57 3.72 3.94
C LEU A 77 37.92 5.10 3.67
N GLY A 78 37.17 5.65 4.63
CA GLY A 78 36.42 6.89 4.45
C GLY A 78 35.29 6.80 3.40
N GLN A 79 34.59 7.91 3.19
CA GLN A 79 33.43 7.97 2.28
C GLN A 79 33.43 9.26 1.45
N TYR A 80 32.87 9.22 0.25
CA TYR A 80 32.69 10.44 -0.56
C TYR A 80 31.46 11.22 -0.08
N PRO A 81 31.60 12.51 0.29
CA PRO A 81 30.45 13.37 0.57
C PRO A 81 29.68 13.70 -0.72
N THR A 82 28.45 14.22 -0.60
CA THR A 82 27.63 14.61 -1.76
C THR A 82 28.36 15.57 -2.71
N ASN A 83 29.12 16.52 -2.17
CA ASN A 83 29.96 17.43 -2.94
C ASN A 83 31.43 17.05 -2.76
N VAL A 84 31.94 16.20 -3.64
CA VAL A 84 33.32 15.68 -3.60
C VAL A 84 34.31 16.72 -4.10
N ILE A 85 35.37 16.95 -3.32
CA ILE A 85 36.54 17.75 -3.75
C ILE A 85 37.53 16.83 -4.47
N TYR A 86 38.09 17.35 -5.57
CA TYR A 86 39.11 16.67 -6.36
C TYR A 86 40.49 17.24 -6.05
N THR A 87 41.53 16.42 -6.16
CA THR A 87 42.91 16.91 -6.16
C THR A 87 43.15 17.82 -7.38
N ARG A 88 44.13 18.72 -7.28
CA ARG A 88 44.52 19.57 -8.42
C ARG A 88 44.89 18.67 -9.60
N LYS A 89 44.44 19.03 -10.81
CA LYS A 89 44.83 18.34 -12.05
C LYS A 89 46.35 18.40 -12.20
N ASP A 90 46.99 17.25 -12.15
CA ASP A 90 48.40 17.08 -12.53
C ASP A 90 48.45 16.12 -13.71
N LYS A 91 49.09 16.54 -14.81
CA LYS A 91 49.14 15.80 -16.10
C LYS A 91 47.76 15.30 -16.59
N GLY A 92 46.69 16.05 -16.32
CA GLY A 92 45.32 15.73 -16.74
C GLY A 92 44.55 14.80 -15.80
N ILE A 93 45.19 14.23 -14.77
CA ILE A 93 44.56 13.30 -13.81
C ILE A 93 44.20 14.03 -12.52
N SER A 94 43.02 13.75 -11.97
CA SER A 94 42.55 14.26 -10.67
C SER A 94 41.82 13.16 -9.91
N TYR A 95 42.10 13.03 -8.61
CA TYR A 95 41.54 12.00 -7.75
C TYR A 95 40.47 12.57 -6.82
N LYS A 96 39.44 11.78 -6.53
CA LYS A 96 38.40 12.12 -5.57
C LYS A 96 38.96 12.04 -4.15
N VAL A 97 38.69 13.04 -3.31
CA VAL A 97 39.18 13.07 -1.92
C VAL A 97 38.10 12.54 -0.97
N PRO A 98 38.29 11.38 -0.31
CA PRO A 98 37.32 10.84 0.65
C PRO A 98 37.33 11.64 1.97
N ASN A 99 36.21 11.62 2.67
CA ASN A 99 36.06 12.15 4.04
C ASN A 99 36.33 11.05 5.07
N ASN A 100 36.91 11.41 6.22
CA ASN A 100 37.26 10.49 7.32
C ASN A 100 38.16 9.32 6.89
N TYR A 101 38.97 9.51 5.85
CA TYR A 101 39.91 8.51 5.37
C TYR A 101 41.23 8.63 6.11
N GLN A 102 41.84 7.48 6.40
CA GLN A 102 43.08 7.37 7.15
C GLN A 102 43.97 6.28 6.54
N VAL A 103 45.24 6.62 6.28
CA VAL A 103 46.23 5.71 5.73
C VAL A 103 47.56 5.91 6.43
N GLU A 104 48.18 4.82 6.86
CA GLU A 104 49.51 4.82 7.41
C GLU A 104 50.51 4.44 6.31
N THR A 105 51.60 5.20 6.19
CA THR A 105 52.62 4.99 5.17
C THR A 105 53.98 5.44 5.67
N THR A 106 55.04 5.23 4.88
CA THR A 106 56.40 5.66 5.23
C THR A 106 56.80 6.90 4.43
N LEU A 107 57.29 7.94 5.12
CA LEU A 107 57.84 9.14 4.50
C LEU A 107 59.20 9.48 5.12
N SER A 108 60.26 9.51 4.30
CA SER A 108 61.65 9.70 4.75
C SER A 108 62.10 8.75 5.87
N GLY A 109 61.63 7.49 5.84
CA GLY A 109 61.98 6.47 6.84
C GLY A 109 61.15 6.51 8.13
N LEU A 110 60.21 7.46 8.26
CA LEU A 110 59.30 7.56 9.39
C LEU A 110 57.90 7.09 9.02
N THR A 111 57.26 6.36 9.91
CA THR A 111 55.83 5.99 9.78
C THR A 111 54.97 7.22 10.06
N VAL A 112 54.10 7.56 9.11
CA VAL A 112 53.19 8.68 9.19
C VAL A 112 51.75 8.24 8.92
N LEU A 113 50.81 8.77 9.70
CA LEU A 113 49.37 8.57 9.54
C LEU A 113 48.75 9.79 8.86
N CYS A 114 48.30 9.60 7.63
CA CYS A 114 47.67 10.65 6.82
C CYS A 114 46.15 10.57 6.95
N LYS A 115 45.50 11.71 7.23
CA LYS A 115 44.05 11.81 7.43
C LYS A 115 43.40 12.90 6.60
N THR A 116 42.23 12.63 6.03
CA THR A 116 41.40 13.65 5.36
C THR A 116 40.09 13.86 6.10
N GLN A 117 39.74 15.13 6.36
CA GLN A 117 38.50 15.50 7.03
C GLN A 117 37.87 16.72 6.38
N TYR A 118 36.62 16.60 5.96
CA TYR A 118 35.86 17.72 5.41
C TYR A 118 35.39 18.62 6.54
N GLN A 119 35.58 19.93 6.39
CA GLN A 119 35.10 20.94 7.32
C GLN A 119 34.04 21.81 6.65
N LEU A 120 32.86 21.92 7.28
CA LEU A 120 31.81 22.86 6.88
C LEU A 120 31.86 24.09 7.78
N SER A 121 32.11 25.25 7.19
CA SER A 121 31.91 26.55 7.86
C SER A 121 31.18 27.52 6.93
N ARG A 122 31.84 28.03 5.87
CA ARG A 122 31.22 28.87 4.83
C ARG A 122 31.46 28.36 3.40
N LYS A 123 32.55 27.62 3.21
CA LYS A 123 32.92 26.91 1.98
C LYS A 123 33.38 25.51 2.38
N ILE A 124 33.06 24.50 1.57
CA ILE A 124 33.53 23.13 1.80
C ILE A 124 35.05 23.11 1.56
N VAL A 125 35.82 22.75 2.59
CA VAL A 125 37.28 22.60 2.52
C VAL A 125 37.69 21.25 3.13
N VAL A 126 38.78 20.67 2.63
CA VAL A 126 39.35 19.44 3.19
C VAL A 126 40.58 19.79 4.04
N LYS A 127 40.58 19.33 5.29
CA LYS A 127 41.74 19.33 6.17
C LYS A 127 42.56 18.06 5.92
N TYR A 128 43.77 18.24 5.40
CA TYR A 128 44.75 17.18 5.20
C TYR A 128 45.70 17.18 6.39
N THR A 129 45.74 16.11 7.18
CA THR A 129 46.57 16.01 8.39
C THR A 129 47.61 14.92 8.20
N VAL A 130 48.85 15.18 8.60
CA VAL A 130 49.93 14.20 8.73
C VAL A 130 50.26 14.10 10.22
N GLU A 131 50.09 12.91 10.77
CA GLU A 131 50.42 12.56 12.15
C GLU A 131 51.65 11.66 12.17
N TRP A 132 52.50 11.84 13.16
CA TRP A 132 53.68 11.00 13.38
C TRP A 132 53.98 10.89 14.87
N MET A 133 54.73 9.87 15.24
CA MET A 133 55.23 9.69 16.59
C MET A 133 56.63 10.31 16.68
N ASP A 134 56.88 11.13 17.70
CA ASP A 134 58.23 11.65 17.96
C ASP A 134 59.09 10.65 18.74
N GLU A 135 60.36 10.99 18.94
CA GLU A 135 61.35 10.15 19.63
C GLU A 135 60.94 9.81 21.08
N ASN A 136 60.03 10.57 21.68
CA ASN A 136 59.51 10.36 23.03
C ASN A 136 58.18 9.60 23.06
N GLY A 137 57.72 9.08 21.92
CA GLY A 137 56.46 8.36 21.80
C GLY A 137 55.21 9.26 21.76
N GLN A 138 55.35 10.59 21.67
CA GLN A 138 54.22 11.51 21.60
C GLN A 138 53.72 11.68 20.16
N ILE A 139 52.40 11.63 19.98
CA ILE A 139 51.76 11.85 18.68
C ILE A 139 51.74 13.35 18.38
N LYS A 140 52.44 13.75 17.33
CA LYS A 140 52.42 15.11 16.77
C LYS A 140 51.65 15.13 15.46
N SER A 141 51.06 16.28 15.14
CA SER A 141 50.28 16.46 13.93
C SER A 141 50.49 17.82 13.28
N ARG A 142 50.45 17.84 11.94
CA ARG A 142 50.37 19.06 11.15
C ARG A 142 49.29 18.90 10.10
N TYR A 143 48.62 19.99 9.80
CA TYR A 143 47.57 19.99 8.80
C TYR A 143 47.73 21.13 7.80
N SER A 144 47.17 20.92 6.62
CA SER A 144 46.99 21.94 5.60
C SER A 144 45.55 21.93 5.10
N LEU A 145 45.01 23.12 4.84
CA LEU A 145 43.72 23.31 4.16
C LEU A 145 43.88 23.51 2.65
N SER A 146 45.13 23.63 2.15
CA SER A 146 45.38 23.93 0.74
C SER A 146 45.52 22.69 -0.14
N SER A 147 46.27 21.68 0.30
CA SER A 147 46.42 20.40 -0.41
C SER A 147 47.11 19.34 0.46
N ALA A 148 46.94 18.06 0.09
CA ALA A 148 47.67 16.94 0.67
C ALA A 148 49.20 17.12 0.57
N GLY A 149 49.70 17.60 -0.57
CA GLY A 149 51.13 17.83 -0.78
C GLY A 149 51.68 18.93 0.14
N ALA A 150 50.90 19.98 0.39
CA ALA A 150 51.30 21.02 1.33
C ALA A 150 51.40 20.50 2.77
N ALA A 151 50.50 19.60 3.20
CA ALA A 151 50.60 18.95 4.50
C ALA A 151 51.88 18.10 4.62
N GLY A 152 52.21 17.33 3.57
CA GLY A 152 53.46 16.56 3.51
C GLY A 152 54.72 17.43 3.50
N SER A 153 54.71 18.56 2.78
CA SER A 153 55.83 19.51 2.79
C SER A 153 56.03 20.17 4.16
N LEU A 154 54.96 20.45 4.91
CA LEU A 154 55.08 20.94 6.29
C LEU A 154 55.80 19.92 7.18
N PHE A 155 55.45 18.63 7.06
CA PHE A 155 56.14 17.55 7.76
C PHE A 155 57.63 17.46 7.36
N LEU A 156 57.95 17.48 6.06
CA LEU A 156 59.34 17.42 5.59
C LEU A 156 60.18 18.62 6.05
N LYS A 157 59.59 19.81 6.09
CA LYS A 157 60.24 21.03 6.54
C LYS A 157 60.57 20.97 8.04
N GLU A 158 59.62 20.50 8.85
CA GLU A 158 59.72 20.57 10.31
C GLU A 158 60.49 19.40 10.92
N ILE A 159 60.36 18.20 10.36
CA ILE A 159 60.94 16.97 10.94
C ILE A 159 62.14 16.47 10.15
N CYS A 160 62.10 16.54 8.82
CA CYS A 160 63.17 15.98 8.00
C CYS A 160 64.26 16.99 7.62
N ASN A 161 64.20 18.25 8.11
CA ASN A 161 65.09 19.36 7.72
C ASN A 161 65.27 19.49 6.19
N LYS A 162 64.18 19.24 5.44
CA LYS A 162 64.16 19.25 3.97
C LYS A 162 63.19 20.33 3.45
N PRO A 163 63.50 21.63 3.62
CA PRO A 163 62.57 22.73 3.32
C PRO A 163 62.24 22.87 1.83
N ASN A 164 63.13 22.42 0.95
CA ASN A 164 62.94 22.48 -0.50
C ASN A 164 62.38 21.18 -1.11
N SER A 165 62.24 20.12 -0.31
CA SER A 165 61.68 18.85 -0.80
C SER A 165 60.17 18.93 -0.91
N ARG A 166 59.64 18.43 -2.03
CA ARG A 166 58.20 18.31 -2.27
C ARG A 166 57.84 16.83 -2.31
N VAL A 167 56.68 16.49 -1.76
CA VAL A 167 56.11 15.15 -1.82
C VAL A 167 54.81 15.19 -2.61
N SER A 168 54.58 14.15 -3.41
CA SER A 168 53.31 13.93 -4.09
C SER A 168 52.22 13.71 -3.05
N GLY A 169 51.30 14.66 -2.91
CA GLY A 169 50.19 14.56 -1.95
C GLY A 169 49.25 13.41 -2.27
N THR A 170 49.05 13.10 -3.55
CA THR A 170 48.20 11.98 -3.98
C THR A 170 48.81 10.65 -3.54
N THR A 171 50.12 10.49 -3.73
CA THR A 171 50.85 9.26 -3.37
C THR A 171 51.06 9.12 -1.86
N LEU A 172 51.34 10.22 -1.15
CA LEU A 172 51.47 10.21 0.31
C LEU A 172 50.16 9.81 1.00
N PHE A 173 49.03 10.30 0.49
CA PHE A 173 47.71 9.95 1.01
C PHE A 173 47.12 8.71 0.32
N GLY A 174 47.82 8.03 -0.60
CA GLY A 174 47.26 6.90 -1.36
C GLY A 174 45.94 7.21 -2.07
N LEU A 175 45.74 8.46 -2.51
CA LEU A 175 44.55 8.89 -3.28
C LEU A 175 44.60 8.38 -4.72
N ASP A 176 45.78 7.98 -5.19
CA ASP A 176 46.05 7.36 -6.49
C ASP A 176 45.75 5.85 -6.53
N ILE A 177 45.33 5.24 -5.41
CA ILE A 177 44.94 3.82 -5.36
C ILE A 177 43.51 3.67 -5.91
N ILE A 178 43.39 3.48 -7.23
CA ILE A 178 42.12 3.54 -7.97
C ILE A 178 41.12 2.47 -7.51
N PHE A 179 41.54 1.24 -7.20
CA PHE A 179 40.59 0.20 -6.78
C PHE A 179 39.90 0.54 -5.45
N LEU A 180 40.54 1.31 -4.56
CA LEU A 180 39.89 1.81 -3.34
C LEU A 180 38.79 2.83 -3.66
N GLN A 181 38.91 3.59 -4.76
CA GLN A 181 37.82 4.45 -5.23
C GLN A 181 36.62 3.60 -5.66
N GLN A 182 36.85 2.54 -6.45
CA GLN A 182 35.79 1.63 -6.89
C GLN A 182 35.09 0.97 -5.70
N ILE A 183 35.83 0.53 -4.68
CA ILE A 183 35.26 -0.03 -3.45
C ILE A 183 34.39 0.99 -2.73
N ARG A 184 34.83 2.24 -2.60
CA ARG A 184 34.02 3.32 -1.98
C ARG A 184 32.73 3.58 -2.75
N GLU A 185 32.79 3.57 -4.07
CA GLU A 185 31.62 3.79 -4.95
C GLU A 185 30.64 2.61 -4.90
N ASN A 186 31.14 1.37 -4.82
CA ASN A 186 30.34 0.17 -4.59
C ASN A 186 29.64 0.18 -3.21
N ILE A 187 30.35 0.60 -2.15
CA ILE A 187 29.76 0.76 -0.82
C ILE A 187 28.68 1.87 -0.80
N ALA A 188 28.87 2.94 -1.59
CA ALA A 188 27.90 4.04 -1.70
C ALA A 188 26.66 3.69 -2.55
N SER A 189 26.78 2.74 -3.48
CA SER A 189 25.70 2.27 -4.36
C SER A 189 24.93 1.07 -3.82
N GLN A 190 25.43 0.43 -2.75
CA GLN A 190 24.62 -0.50 -1.96
C GLN A 190 23.57 0.27 -1.14
N PRO A 191 22.30 -0.17 -1.12
CA PRO A 191 21.29 0.43 -0.24
C PRO A 191 21.76 0.26 1.21
N GLN A 192 22.11 1.36 1.85
CA GLN A 192 22.73 1.40 3.16
C GLN A 192 21.91 0.65 4.21
N GLN A 193 22.31 -0.58 4.52
CA GLN A 193 22.19 -1.13 5.87
C GLN A 193 23.43 -0.72 6.65
N SER A 194 23.41 0.48 7.22
CA SER A 194 24.23 0.80 8.39
C SER A 194 23.37 1.53 9.41
N ILE A 195 23.11 0.80 10.50
CA ILE A 195 22.53 1.29 11.73
C ILE A 195 23.51 2.32 12.31
N THR A 196 23.22 3.61 12.06
CA THR A 196 23.59 4.84 12.81
C THR A 196 23.80 6.03 11.86
N SER A 197 22.72 6.46 11.21
CA SER A 197 22.41 7.88 11.19
C SER A 197 20.95 8.00 11.60
N VAL A 198 20.69 8.57 12.77
CA VAL A 198 19.36 9.10 13.05
C VAL A 198 19.10 10.06 11.91
N ASN A 199 18.07 9.76 11.13
CA ASN A 199 17.69 10.57 10.00
C ASN A 199 17.24 11.92 10.57
N ASN A 200 18.16 12.88 10.75
CA ASN A 200 17.98 14.14 11.49
C ASN A 200 16.88 15.05 10.91
N ARG A 201 16.21 14.63 9.82
CA ARG A 201 15.01 15.23 9.25
C ARG A 201 13.70 14.66 9.81
N LYS A 202 13.73 13.51 10.46
CA LYS A 202 12.56 12.84 11.06
C LYS A 202 12.52 13.17 12.55
N ARG A 203 11.48 13.90 13.00
CA ARG A 203 11.19 14.07 14.44
C ARG A 203 11.05 12.72 15.13
N CYS A 204 11.42 12.68 16.41
CA CYS A 204 11.30 11.48 17.24
C CYS A 204 9.84 10.99 17.25
N PHE A 205 9.62 9.68 17.30
CA PHE A 205 8.25 9.14 17.31
C PHE A 205 7.44 9.66 18.51
N ALA A 206 8.09 9.86 19.66
CA ALA A 206 7.48 10.42 20.87
C ALA A 206 7.10 11.91 20.72
N GLU A 207 7.75 12.66 19.83
CA GLU A 207 7.49 14.09 19.59
C GLU A 207 6.33 14.33 18.60
N LEU A 208 5.77 13.27 18.03
CA LEU A 208 4.63 13.38 17.11
C LEU A 208 3.36 13.63 17.92
N THR A 209 2.71 14.77 17.69
CA THR A 209 1.53 15.20 18.44
C THR A 209 0.24 14.55 17.92
N SER A 210 0.15 14.21 16.64
CA SER A 210 -1.04 13.60 16.06
C SER A 210 -0.90 12.10 15.83
N GLN A 211 -1.96 11.36 16.10
CA GLN A 211 -2.01 9.92 15.82
C GLN A 211 -1.82 9.61 14.33
N SER A 212 -2.27 10.49 13.44
CA SER A 212 -2.06 10.35 12.00
C SER A 212 -0.56 10.38 11.63
N GLN A 213 0.22 11.28 12.24
CA GLN A 213 1.67 11.32 12.03
C GLN A 213 2.35 10.05 12.54
N LYS A 214 1.94 9.55 13.72
CA LYS A 214 2.43 8.28 14.30
C LYS A 214 2.12 7.10 13.37
N ASN A 215 0.87 6.96 12.93
CA ASN A 215 0.43 5.91 12.02
C ASN A 215 1.17 5.97 10.67
N LYS A 216 1.39 7.16 10.12
CA LYS A 216 2.18 7.33 8.90
C LYS A 216 3.62 6.85 9.09
N ARG A 217 4.24 7.14 10.24
CA ARG A 217 5.60 6.67 10.56
C ARG A 217 5.64 5.15 10.67
N ILE A 218 4.68 4.55 11.38
CA ILE A 218 4.53 3.09 11.53
C ILE A 218 4.36 2.43 10.16
N SER A 219 3.46 2.95 9.31
CA SER A 219 3.23 2.42 7.96
C SER A 219 4.47 2.48 7.07
N MET A 220 5.23 3.58 7.13
CA MET A 220 6.51 3.69 6.40
C MET A 220 7.52 2.64 6.87
N ALA A 221 7.65 2.45 8.19
CA ALA A 221 8.53 1.44 8.76
C ALA A 221 8.09 0.03 8.34
N GLY A 222 6.79 -0.26 8.37
CA GLY A 222 6.25 -1.53 7.88
C GLY A 222 6.62 -1.79 6.43
N LYS A 223 6.38 -0.84 5.51
CA LYS A 223 6.75 -0.99 4.08
C LYS A 223 8.25 -1.26 3.89
N GLU A 224 9.09 -0.57 4.65
CA GLU A 224 10.53 -0.77 4.60
C GLU A 224 10.93 -2.17 5.09
N ILE A 225 10.32 -2.64 6.17
CA ILE A 225 10.50 -4.01 6.69
C ILE A 225 10.04 -5.05 5.67
N ALA A 226 8.90 -4.86 5.00
CA ALA A 226 8.42 -5.78 3.96
C ALA A 226 9.44 -5.92 2.82
N THR A 227 9.92 -4.79 2.28
CA THR A 227 10.92 -4.78 1.20
C THR A 227 12.22 -5.45 1.62
N GLN A 228 12.70 -5.16 2.83
CA GLN A 228 13.90 -5.80 3.36
C GLN A 228 13.68 -7.31 3.58
N THR A 229 12.51 -7.71 4.05
CA THR A 229 12.16 -9.11 4.27
C THR A 229 12.15 -9.88 2.96
N LEU A 230 11.55 -9.35 1.88
CA LEU A 230 11.62 -9.98 0.55
C LEU A 230 13.06 -10.16 0.07
N THR A 231 13.92 -9.17 0.32
CA THR A 231 15.34 -9.24 -0.01
C THR A 231 16.06 -10.34 0.78
N ILE A 232 15.75 -10.45 2.09
CA ILE A 232 16.29 -11.49 2.98
C ILE A 232 15.82 -12.88 2.54
N LEU A 233 14.54 -13.05 2.24
CA LEU A 233 13.97 -14.32 1.78
C LEU A 233 14.62 -14.79 0.48
N LYS A 234 14.79 -13.87 -0.49
CA LYS A 234 15.49 -14.17 -1.75
C LYS A 234 16.96 -14.56 -1.52
N LYS A 235 17.68 -13.82 -0.67
CA LYS A 235 19.09 -14.12 -0.33
C LYS A 235 19.25 -15.51 0.31
N ASN A 236 18.27 -15.94 1.10
CA ASN A 236 18.30 -17.23 1.80
C ASN A 236 17.63 -18.37 1.02
N LYS A 237 17.37 -18.19 -0.29
CA LYS A 237 16.79 -19.23 -1.17
C LYS A 237 15.44 -19.77 -0.69
N PHE A 238 14.60 -18.93 -0.09
CA PHE A 238 13.17 -19.23 0.09
C PHE A 238 12.43 -19.07 -1.24
N THR A 239 12.92 -19.74 -2.29
CA THR A 239 12.45 -19.64 -3.66
C THR A 239 12.11 -21.03 -4.22
N SER A 240 11.10 -21.10 -5.08
CA SER A 240 10.74 -22.31 -5.83
C SER A 240 11.84 -22.68 -6.84
N SER A 241 11.65 -23.80 -7.54
CA SER A 241 12.44 -24.18 -8.71
C SER A 241 12.35 -23.18 -9.88
N SER A 242 11.35 -22.30 -9.88
CA SER A 242 11.17 -21.20 -10.84
C SER A 242 11.74 -19.86 -10.35
N GLU A 243 12.52 -19.85 -9.25
CA GLU A 243 13.07 -18.64 -8.59
C GLU A 243 12.03 -17.68 -7.98
N GLU A 244 10.77 -18.09 -7.85
CA GLU A 244 9.74 -17.29 -7.18
C GLU A 244 9.81 -17.45 -5.66
N ILE A 245 9.68 -16.35 -4.91
CA ILE A 245 9.70 -16.40 -3.43
C ILE A 245 8.45 -17.14 -2.93
N ILE A 246 8.65 -18.26 -2.22
CA ILE A 246 7.56 -19.12 -1.70
C ILE A 246 7.16 -18.80 -0.25
N ALA A 247 7.86 -17.88 0.40
CA ALA A 247 7.60 -17.45 1.77
C ALA A 247 7.06 -16.02 1.79
N SER A 248 6.07 -15.76 2.64
CA SER A 248 5.49 -14.43 2.87
C SER A 248 5.67 -14.01 4.32
N LEU A 249 5.79 -12.70 4.55
CA LEU A 249 5.58 -12.10 5.87
C LEU A 249 4.08 -11.81 5.95
N GLU A 250 3.35 -12.47 6.86
CA GLU A 250 1.91 -12.27 6.99
C GLU A 250 1.59 -11.16 7.99
N THR A 251 2.14 -11.25 9.20
CA THR A 251 1.88 -10.32 10.31
C THR A 251 3.15 -10.03 11.11
N MET A 252 3.31 -8.80 11.59
CA MET A 252 4.37 -8.42 12.52
C MET A 252 3.80 -7.59 13.67
N VAL A 253 4.10 -7.98 14.91
CA VAL A 253 3.65 -7.27 16.10
C VAL A 253 4.80 -6.43 16.68
N LEU A 254 4.56 -5.13 16.83
CA LEU A 254 5.46 -4.16 17.44
C LEU A 254 4.88 -3.68 18.77
N LYS A 255 5.69 -3.61 19.82
CA LYS A 255 5.31 -2.95 21.07
C LYS A 255 5.97 -1.57 21.13
N ILE A 256 5.16 -0.51 21.09
CA ILE A 256 5.63 0.88 21.08
C ILE A 256 5.04 1.60 22.30
N ASN A 257 5.89 2.02 23.25
CA ASN A 257 5.47 2.71 24.48
C ASN A 257 4.35 1.99 25.27
N GLY A 258 4.33 0.65 25.24
CA GLY A 258 3.30 -0.15 25.91
C GLY A 258 2.08 -0.50 25.04
N GLU A 259 1.87 0.20 23.93
CA GLU A 259 0.84 -0.12 22.95
C GLU A 259 1.32 -1.23 22.01
N ILE A 260 0.43 -2.16 21.67
CA ILE A 260 0.67 -3.20 20.68
C ILE A 260 0.18 -2.70 19.32
N VAL A 261 1.06 -2.76 18.33
CA VAL A 261 0.82 -2.36 16.94
C VAL A 261 1.07 -3.56 16.06
N GLU A 262 0.03 -4.06 15.40
CA GLU A 262 0.15 -5.16 14.46
C GLU A 262 0.20 -4.61 13.03
N LEU A 263 1.14 -5.12 12.25
CA LEU A 263 1.35 -4.79 10.85
C LEU A 263 1.05 -6.01 10.01
N ASN A 264 -0.05 -5.95 9.27
CA ASN A 264 -0.46 -7.00 8.35
C ASN A 264 0.10 -6.70 6.97
N PHE A 265 0.81 -7.69 6.43
CA PHE A 265 1.58 -7.63 5.20
C PHE A 265 0.99 -8.49 4.09
N ASN A 266 -0.10 -9.22 4.37
CA ASN A 266 -0.86 -9.90 3.34
C ASN A 266 -1.18 -8.90 2.22
N SER A 267 -0.60 -9.15 1.05
CA SER A 267 -1.19 -8.72 -0.21
C SER A 267 -2.46 -9.54 -0.36
N ASN A 268 -3.53 -9.10 0.28
CA ASN A 268 -4.85 -9.63 -0.03
C ASN A 268 -4.97 -9.60 -1.56
N ASN A 269 -5.37 -10.72 -2.16
CA ASN A 269 -5.97 -10.65 -3.48
C ASN A 269 -6.97 -9.49 -3.43
N THR A 270 -6.99 -8.60 -4.43
CA THR A 270 -7.90 -7.44 -4.42
C THR A 270 -9.35 -7.87 -4.08
N THR A 271 -9.73 -9.07 -4.50
CA THR A 271 -10.96 -9.77 -4.14
C THR A 271 -11.14 -9.98 -2.62
N ASP A 272 -10.13 -10.48 -1.90
CA ASP A 272 -10.20 -10.71 -0.44
C ASP A 272 -10.30 -9.39 0.33
N PHE A 273 -9.67 -8.32 -0.17
CA PHE A 273 -9.79 -7.00 0.44
C PHE A 273 -11.17 -6.38 0.22
N MET A 274 -11.75 -6.53 -0.97
CA MET A 274 -13.12 -6.07 -1.23
C MET A 274 -14.14 -6.86 -0.41
N GLN A 275 -14.02 -8.19 -0.34
CA GLN A 275 -14.88 -9.02 0.52
C GLN A 275 -14.77 -8.62 2.00
N HIS A 276 -13.58 -8.27 2.46
CA HIS A 276 -13.37 -7.77 3.81
C HIS A 276 -14.07 -6.42 4.05
N LEU A 277 -13.98 -5.48 3.10
CA LEU A 277 -14.71 -4.22 3.16
C LEU A 277 -16.23 -4.43 3.16
N ASP A 278 -16.73 -5.29 2.27
CA ASP A 278 -18.15 -5.60 2.13
C ASP A 278 -18.68 -6.24 3.43
N SER A 279 -17.89 -7.10 4.07
CA SER A 279 -18.21 -7.70 5.37
C SER A 279 -18.28 -6.65 6.49
N ILE A 280 -17.38 -5.66 6.50
CA ILE A 280 -17.41 -4.56 7.46
C ILE A 280 -18.66 -3.70 7.25
N ILE A 281 -18.98 -3.35 6.00
CA ILE A 281 -20.16 -2.55 5.67
C ILE A 281 -21.42 -3.28 6.12
N ARG A 282 -21.54 -4.57 5.77
CA ARG A 282 -22.65 -5.42 6.19
C ARG A 282 -22.79 -5.48 7.71
N ALA A 283 -21.69 -5.70 8.43
CA ALA A 283 -21.71 -5.71 9.89
C ALA A 283 -22.17 -4.36 10.45
N CYS A 284 -21.72 -3.23 9.89
CA CYS A 284 -22.17 -1.91 10.31
C CYS A 284 -23.67 -1.72 10.07
N ASP A 285 -24.20 -2.20 8.94
CA ASP A 285 -25.62 -2.09 8.59
C ASP A 285 -26.50 -2.97 9.48
N GLU A 286 -26.13 -4.24 9.66
CA GLU A 286 -26.88 -5.20 10.50
C GLU A 286 -26.87 -4.81 11.98
N THR A 287 -25.78 -4.18 12.46
CA THR A 287 -25.65 -3.74 13.86
C THR A 287 -25.97 -2.26 14.07
N LEU A 288 -26.41 -1.56 13.02
CA LEU A 288 -26.75 -0.13 13.06
C LEU A 288 -25.62 0.77 13.61
N ILE A 289 -24.35 0.43 13.33
CA ILE A 289 -23.21 1.24 13.72
C ILE A 289 -23.18 2.50 12.86
N SER A 290 -23.38 3.65 13.51
CA SER A 290 -23.29 4.93 12.81
C SER A 290 -21.88 5.20 12.30
N ARG A 291 -21.79 5.98 11.22
CA ARG A 291 -20.52 6.42 10.64
C ARG A 291 -19.59 7.09 11.68
N ASP A 292 -20.14 7.94 12.57
CA ASP A 292 -19.35 8.55 13.65
C ASP A 292 -18.86 7.52 14.66
N SER A 293 -19.71 6.55 15.02
CA SER A 293 -19.34 5.48 15.95
C SER A 293 -18.22 4.61 15.38
N TYR A 294 -18.33 4.19 14.12
CA TYR A 294 -17.28 3.44 13.43
C TYR A 294 -15.98 4.26 13.32
N ARG A 295 -16.09 5.56 13.01
CA ARG A 295 -14.94 6.47 12.96
C ARG A 295 -14.21 6.56 14.30
N ARG A 296 -14.94 6.64 15.41
CA ARG A 296 -14.37 6.63 16.77
C ARG A 296 -13.70 5.29 17.07
N LEU A 297 -14.34 4.17 16.71
CA LEU A 297 -13.79 2.83 16.90
C LEU A 297 -12.47 2.63 16.12
N ALA A 298 -12.47 2.95 14.83
CA ALA A 298 -11.29 2.86 13.96
C ALA A 298 -10.16 3.82 14.39
N LYS A 299 -10.45 4.87 15.17
CA LYS A 299 -9.43 5.75 15.75
C LYS A 299 -8.64 5.05 16.86
N VAL A 300 -9.32 4.22 17.67
CA VAL A 300 -8.75 3.56 18.85
C VAL A 300 -8.13 2.21 18.49
N VAL A 301 -8.70 1.47 17.54
CA VAL A 301 -8.20 0.16 17.13
C VAL A 301 -7.30 0.30 15.89
N PRO A 302 -5.98 0.03 15.99
CA PRO A 302 -5.04 0.25 14.88
C PRO A 302 -5.32 -0.60 13.64
N ASN A 303 -5.85 -1.81 13.83
CA ASN A 303 -6.02 -2.84 12.81
C ASN A 303 -7.34 -2.74 12.04
N ILE A 304 -8.26 -1.85 12.45
CA ILE A 304 -9.54 -1.65 11.77
C ILE A 304 -9.35 -0.71 10.58
N ILE A 305 -10.00 -1.03 9.46
CA ILE A 305 -9.98 -0.19 8.26
C ILE A 305 -10.53 1.20 8.59
N ARG A 306 -9.84 2.22 8.10
CA ARG A 306 -10.23 3.62 8.31
C ARG A 306 -11.57 3.91 7.65
N GLU A 307 -12.40 4.65 8.36
CA GLU A 307 -13.77 4.99 7.96
C GLU A 307 -13.90 5.50 6.51
N HIS A 308 -13.03 6.42 6.06
CA HIS A 308 -13.10 6.93 4.68
C HIS A 308 -12.97 5.85 3.58
N VAL A 309 -12.28 4.74 3.86
CA VAL A 309 -12.17 3.61 2.91
C VAL A 309 -13.46 2.83 2.87
N VAL A 310 -14.08 2.59 4.03
CA VAL A 310 -15.38 1.94 4.17
C VAL A 310 -16.46 2.78 3.48
N GLU A 311 -16.47 4.08 3.71
CA GLU A 311 -17.42 5.02 3.08
C GLU A 311 -17.27 5.05 1.57
N LYS A 312 -16.03 5.03 1.06
CA LYS A 312 -15.78 4.97 -0.39
C LYS A 312 -16.42 3.70 -1.00
N ARG A 313 -16.20 2.54 -0.38
CA ARG A 313 -16.80 1.29 -0.86
C ARG A 313 -18.32 1.29 -0.71
N ARG A 314 -18.87 1.87 0.36
CA ARG A 314 -20.33 2.06 0.50
C ARG A 314 -20.90 2.89 -0.65
N ASN A 315 -20.24 3.98 -1.04
CA ASN A 315 -20.67 4.79 -2.19
C ASN A 315 -20.59 4.04 -3.52
N GLU A 316 -19.60 3.16 -3.69
CA GLU A 316 -19.51 2.27 -4.87
C GLU A 316 -20.69 1.29 -4.90
N ILE A 317 -20.99 0.63 -3.78
CA ILE A 317 -22.16 -0.26 -3.64
C ILE A 317 -23.46 0.50 -3.93
N THR A 318 -23.63 1.72 -3.39
CA THR A 318 -24.83 2.54 -3.66
C THR A 318 -25.00 2.82 -5.15
N LYS A 319 -23.90 3.09 -5.89
CA LYS A 319 -23.96 3.30 -7.34
C LYS A 319 -24.33 2.04 -8.10
N GLU A 320 -23.77 0.90 -7.71
CA GLU A 320 -24.13 -0.41 -8.27
C GLU A 320 -25.61 -0.71 -8.01
N MET A 321 -26.08 -0.50 -6.78
CA MET A 321 -27.48 -0.69 -6.39
C MET A 321 -28.44 0.22 -7.16
N ASN A 322 -28.09 1.50 -7.35
CA ASN A 322 -28.90 2.43 -8.15
C ASN A 322 -28.98 2.03 -9.62
N THR A 323 -27.98 1.30 -10.14
CA THR A 323 -28.00 0.78 -11.50
C THR A 323 -28.92 -0.44 -11.60
N LEU A 324 -28.90 -1.33 -10.60
CA LEU A 324 -29.69 -2.56 -10.59
C LEU A 324 -31.16 -2.34 -10.22
N VAL A 325 -31.42 -1.49 -9.23
CA VAL A 325 -32.77 -1.15 -8.76
C VAL A 325 -32.89 0.37 -8.62
N PRO A 326 -33.14 1.07 -9.74
CA PRO A 326 -33.25 2.53 -9.72
C PRO A 326 -34.38 3.00 -8.81
N ILE A 327 -34.07 3.97 -7.95
CA ILE A 327 -35.06 4.67 -7.14
C ILE A 327 -35.55 5.86 -7.95
N LYS A 328 -36.83 5.85 -8.31
CA LYS A 328 -37.51 6.91 -9.05
C LYS A 328 -38.21 7.85 -8.07
N LEU A 329 -38.03 9.15 -8.26
CA LEU A 329 -38.69 10.17 -7.46
C LEU A 329 -40.03 10.56 -8.11
N PHE A 330 -41.00 10.96 -7.30
CA PHE A 330 -42.29 11.46 -7.76
C PHE A 330 -42.88 12.46 -6.77
N ASN A 331 -43.87 13.22 -7.23
CA ASN A 331 -44.68 14.09 -6.39
C ASN A 331 -46.18 13.77 -6.60
N ILE A 332 -46.92 13.59 -5.50
CA ILE A 332 -48.34 13.21 -5.50
C ILE A 332 -49.24 14.37 -5.98
N HIS A 333 -48.78 15.61 -5.81
CA HIS A 333 -49.50 16.83 -6.15
C HIS A 333 -49.14 17.37 -7.54
N SER A 334 -48.06 16.90 -8.17
CA SER A 334 -47.75 17.24 -9.55
C SER A 334 -48.71 16.50 -10.48
N VAL A 335 -49.53 17.27 -11.21
CA VAL A 335 -50.63 16.78 -12.06
C VAL A 335 -50.12 16.10 -13.36
N ASN A 336 -48.82 15.91 -13.53
CA ASN A 336 -48.26 15.35 -14.75
C ASN A 336 -47.94 13.85 -14.58
N PHE A 337 -48.82 13.02 -15.15
CA PHE A 337 -48.44 11.71 -15.65
C PHE A 337 -47.60 11.92 -16.92
N ASP A 338 -46.33 12.24 -16.76
CA ASP A 338 -45.41 12.28 -17.90
C ASP A 338 -44.52 11.03 -17.86
N ASP A 339 -44.71 10.16 -18.86
CA ASP A 339 -43.87 9.02 -19.23
C ASP A 339 -42.56 9.50 -19.90
N GLY A 340 -41.95 10.55 -19.34
CA GLY A 340 -40.70 11.11 -19.80
C GLY A 340 -39.58 10.75 -18.84
N ASP A 341 -38.71 9.83 -19.23
CA ASP A 341 -37.39 9.63 -18.64
C ASP A 341 -36.59 10.95 -18.72
N ASP A 342 -36.74 11.81 -17.71
CA ASP A 342 -35.87 12.98 -17.56
C ASP A 342 -34.80 12.68 -16.49
N GLU A 343 -33.62 12.33 -16.99
CA GLU A 343 -32.41 12.04 -16.23
C GLU A 343 -31.90 13.29 -15.51
N ASN A 344 -32.49 13.62 -14.36
CA ASN A 344 -31.84 14.50 -13.39
C ASN A 344 -31.62 13.74 -12.08
N GLN A 345 -30.58 12.90 -12.08
CA GLN A 345 -30.04 12.26 -10.88
C GLN A 345 -29.47 13.35 -9.96
N GLN A 346 -30.28 13.83 -9.01
CA GLN A 346 -29.74 14.51 -7.84
C GLN A 346 -29.12 13.46 -6.92
N ASP A 347 -27.81 13.59 -6.68
CA ASP A 347 -27.04 12.79 -5.74
C ASP A 347 -27.76 12.74 -4.38
N VAL A 348 -28.17 11.54 -3.96
CA VAL A 348 -28.84 11.31 -2.67
C VAL A 348 -27.79 11.36 -1.55
N ASN A 349 -27.26 12.55 -1.28
CA ASN A 349 -26.42 12.82 -0.11
C ASN A 349 -27.19 13.71 0.86
N GLY A 350 -27.75 13.07 1.90
CA GLY A 350 -28.30 13.75 3.08
C GLY A 350 -29.54 14.60 2.79
N ILE A 351 -30.71 13.98 2.74
CA ILE A 351 -31.98 14.71 2.63
C ILE A 351 -32.29 15.32 4.00
N GLU A 352 -32.03 16.62 4.18
CA GLU A 352 -32.71 17.43 5.19
C GLU A 352 -34.09 17.83 4.64
N PHE A 353 -35.15 17.35 5.31
CA PHE A 353 -36.53 17.48 4.85
C PHE A 353 -37.21 18.74 5.40
N ASN A 354 -37.81 19.55 4.54
CA ASN A 354 -38.58 20.75 4.86
C ASN A 354 -40.11 20.51 4.75
N ASP A 355 -40.92 21.37 5.38
CA ASP A 355 -42.40 21.30 5.30
C ASP A 355 -42.92 21.45 3.84
N ASP A 356 -42.09 21.91 2.90
CA ASP A 356 -42.37 21.98 1.45
C ASP A 356 -42.28 20.62 0.72
N ASP A 357 -41.79 19.57 1.39
CA ASP A 357 -41.61 18.23 0.79
C ASP A 357 -42.87 17.35 0.84
N VAL A 358 -43.99 17.86 1.35
CA VAL A 358 -45.26 17.11 1.42
C VAL A 358 -45.74 16.79 0.00
N GLY A 359 -45.98 15.52 -0.26
CA GLY A 359 -46.31 14.97 -1.57
C GLY A 359 -45.12 14.33 -2.29
N ASN A 360 -43.88 14.63 -1.89
CA ASN A 360 -42.70 13.98 -2.48
C ASN A 360 -42.60 12.52 -2.02
N GLY A 361 -42.22 11.65 -2.94
CA GLY A 361 -41.99 10.24 -2.66
C GLY A 361 -40.96 9.63 -3.58
N ALA A 362 -40.56 8.42 -3.21
CA ALA A 362 -39.66 7.58 -3.95
C ALA A 362 -40.29 6.20 -4.13
N TYR A 363 -40.08 5.59 -5.28
CA TYR A 363 -40.51 4.24 -5.56
C TYR A 363 -39.46 3.49 -6.39
N ARG A 364 -39.57 2.17 -6.42
CA ARG A 364 -38.73 1.30 -7.25
C ARG A 364 -39.56 0.19 -7.85
N SER A 365 -39.13 -0.30 -9.01
CA SER A 365 -39.82 -1.36 -9.75
C SER A 365 -39.90 -2.65 -8.95
N ILE A 366 -41.08 -3.29 -8.95
CA ILE A 366 -41.29 -4.64 -8.41
C ILE A 366 -40.49 -5.64 -9.25
N ILE A 367 -40.48 -5.47 -10.57
CA ILE A 367 -39.77 -6.37 -11.48
C ILE A 367 -38.26 -6.30 -11.24
N SER A 368 -37.68 -5.11 -11.15
CA SER A 368 -36.23 -4.97 -10.85
C SER A 368 -35.85 -5.56 -9.49
N LEU A 369 -36.76 -5.56 -8.52
CA LEU A 369 -36.53 -6.26 -7.25
C LEU A 369 -36.57 -7.79 -7.42
N LEU A 370 -37.52 -8.32 -8.20
CA LEU A 370 -37.58 -9.75 -8.49
C LEU A 370 -36.33 -10.23 -9.23
N ASP A 371 -35.77 -9.43 -10.13
CA ASP A 371 -34.50 -9.71 -10.83
C ASP A 371 -33.32 -9.97 -9.89
N ILE A 372 -33.38 -9.44 -8.66
CA ILE A 372 -32.37 -9.67 -7.63
C ILE A 372 -32.79 -10.80 -6.68
N ILE A 373 -34.03 -10.77 -6.20
CA ILE A 373 -34.50 -11.68 -5.14
C ILE A 373 -34.61 -13.11 -5.65
N ILE A 374 -35.16 -13.33 -6.85
CA ILE A 374 -35.43 -14.69 -7.37
C ILE A 374 -34.14 -15.50 -7.57
N PRO A 375 -33.05 -14.95 -8.16
CA PRO A 375 -31.77 -15.64 -8.20
C PRO A 375 -31.22 -16.02 -6.82
N ILE A 376 -31.41 -15.15 -5.82
CA ILE A 376 -30.97 -15.45 -4.44
C ILE A 376 -31.76 -16.63 -3.90
N LEU A 377 -33.09 -16.59 -3.98
CA LEU A 377 -33.97 -17.64 -3.45
C LEU A 377 -33.79 -19.01 -4.13
N THR A 378 -33.40 -19.02 -5.40
CA THR A 378 -33.10 -20.25 -6.16
C THR A 378 -31.69 -20.80 -5.88
N ALA A 379 -30.74 -19.94 -5.49
CA ALA A 379 -29.36 -20.34 -5.17
C ALA A 379 -29.16 -20.81 -3.71
N LEU A 380 -30.14 -20.58 -2.82
CA LEU A 380 -30.09 -21.03 -1.43
C LEU A 380 -29.99 -22.57 -1.31
N THR A 381 -29.48 -23.04 -0.18
CA THR A 381 -29.33 -24.47 0.12
C THR A 381 -29.98 -24.78 1.49
N PRO A 382 -31.19 -25.38 1.53
CA PRO A 382 -32.03 -25.77 0.40
C PRO A 382 -32.64 -24.55 -0.33
N PRO A 383 -32.98 -24.69 -1.64
CA PRO A 383 -33.58 -23.59 -2.39
C PRO A 383 -35.01 -23.33 -1.91
N VAL A 384 -35.35 -22.06 -1.76
CA VAL A 384 -36.73 -21.61 -1.42
C VAL A 384 -37.64 -21.72 -2.65
N LEU A 385 -37.10 -21.43 -3.83
CA LEU A 385 -37.81 -21.52 -5.11
C LEU A 385 -37.10 -22.49 -6.05
N LYS A 386 -37.89 -23.30 -6.76
CA LYS A 386 -37.45 -24.21 -7.82
C LYS A 386 -38.13 -23.83 -9.14
N VAL A 387 -37.45 -24.09 -10.25
CA VAL A 387 -38.02 -23.82 -11.58
C VAL A 387 -39.37 -24.54 -11.74
N GLY A 388 -40.41 -23.77 -12.07
CA GLY A 388 -41.79 -24.24 -12.16
C GLY A 388 -42.65 -23.92 -10.93
N ASP A 389 -42.05 -23.49 -9.83
CA ASP A 389 -42.78 -22.99 -8.68
C ASP A 389 -43.51 -21.69 -9.01
N LYS A 390 -44.62 -21.48 -8.30
CA LYS A 390 -45.38 -20.24 -8.35
C LYS A 390 -44.83 -19.27 -7.30
N ILE A 391 -44.53 -18.03 -7.71
CA ILE A 391 -44.08 -16.96 -6.82
C ILE A 391 -45.31 -16.29 -6.21
N SER A 392 -45.42 -16.36 -4.89
CA SER A 392 -46.50 -15.72 -4.13
C SER A 392 -46.01 -14.39 -3.58
N ILE A 393 -46.46 -13.27 -4.16
CA ILE A 393 -46.03 -11.93 -3.77
C ILE A 393 -47.13 -11.27 -2.95
N ARG A 394 -46.82 -10.83 -1.73
CA ARG A 394 -47.74 -10.06 -0.90
C ARG A 394 -47.38 -8.59 -0.94
N LEU A 395 -48.36 -7.73 -1.24
CA LEU A 395 -48.27 -6.27 -1.16
C LEU A 395 -48.93 -5.77 0.12
N SER A 396 -48.30 -4.80 0.77
CA SER A 396 -48.80 -4.18 1.99
C SER A 396 -48.36 -2.73 2.12
N GLY A 397 -48.93 -2.01 3.08
CA GLY A 397 -48.51 -0.67 3.42
C GLY A 397 -49.07 -0.20 4.76
N ASP A 398 -48.48 0.86 5.28
CA ASP A 398 -48.89 1.51 6.53
C ASP A 398 -48.51 3.00 6.52
N GLY A 399 -49.32 3.81 7.20
CA GLY A 399 -49.10 5.23 7.42
C GLY A 399 -48.64 5.52 8.86
N ARG A 400 -47.47 6.16 9.00
CA ARG A 400 -46.87 6.52 10.30
C ARG A 400 -46.68 8.03 10.41
N ASN A 401 -47.05 8.60 11.57
CA ASN A 401 -46.61 9.94 11.92
C ASN A 401 -45.17 9.89 12.45
N VAL A 402 -44.25 10.58 11.79
CA VAL A 402 -42.86 10.78 12.23
C VAL A 402 -42.76 12.16 12.88
N GLY A 403 -42.54 12.17 14.19
CA GLY A 403 -42.60 13.39 14.99
C GLY A 403 -44.01 13.98 15.05
N ARG A 404 -44.09 15.31 15.21
CA ARG A 404 -45.38 16.02 15.40
C ARG A 404 -46.03 16.49 14.10
N LYS A 405 -45.32 16.49 12.97
CA LYS A 405 -45.75 17.19 11.75
C LYS A 405 -45.72 16.34 10.47
N GLN A 406 -44.84 15.34 10.38
CA GLN A 406 -44.61 14.66 9.09
C GLN A 406 -45.31 13.31 9.07
N LYS A 407 -46.18 13.11 8.08
CA LYS A 407 -46.84 11.83 7.83
C LYS A 407 -46.07 11.12 6.74
N HIS A 408 -45.72 9.87 6.99
CA HIS A 408 -45.05 9.01 6.03
C HIS A 408 -45.96 7.85 5.73
N VAL A 409 -45.97 7.41 4.48
CA VAL A 409 -46.65 6.17 4.09
C VAL A 409 -45.65 5.32 3.32
N MET A 410 -45.53 4.06 3.74
CA MET A 410 -44.64 3.10 3.13
C MET A 410 -45.46 1.97 2.52
N LEU A 411 -45.11 1.58 1.30
CA LEU A 411 -45.58 0.36 0.67
C LEU A 411 -44.44 -0.65 0.64
N THR A 412 -44.77 -1.92 0.86
CA THR A 412 -43.82 -3.03 0.93
C THR A 412 -44.34 -4.21 0.14
N MET A 413 -43.42 -5.08 -0.27
CA MET A 413 -43.71 -6.40 -0.79
C MET A 413 -42.88 -7.46 -0.06
N CYS A 414 -43.37 -8.70 -0.02
CA CYS A 414 -42.57 -9.85 0.41
C CYS A 414 -42.90 -11.09 -0.41
N ILE A 415 -41.98 -12.05 -0.47
CA ILE A 415 -42.16 -13.33 -1.15
C ILE A 415 -42.66 -14.37 -0.14
N LEU A 416 -43.93 -14.72 -0.20
CA LEU A 416 -44.57 -15.64 0.75
C LEU A 416 -43.99 -17.06 0.72
N ASN A 417 -43.29 -17.44 -0.35
CA ASN A 417 -42.56 -18.71 -0.43
C ASN A 417 -41.45 -18.82 0.64
N GLU A 418 -41.00 -17.70 1.23
CA GLU A 418 -40.03 -17.69 2.33
C GLU A 418 -40.66 -18.04 3.70
N GLU A 419 -41.97 -18.35 3.75
CA GLU A 419 -42.69 -18.82 4.93
C GLU A 419 -42.49 -17.90 6.16
N GLU A 420 -42.08 -18.43 7.31
CA GLU A 420 -41.92 -17.67 8.55
C GLU A 420 -40.90 -16.52 8.43
N ALA A 421 -39.96 -16.59 7.49
CA ALA A 421 -38.96 -15.54 7.29
C ALA A 421 -39.59 -14.20 6.91
N VAL A 422 -40.77 -14.20 6.26
CA VAL A 422 -41.49 -12.98 5.90
C VAL A 422 -41.95 -12.17 7.12
N LEU A 423 -41.97 -12.76 8.32
CA LEU A 423 -42.29 -12.04 9.55
C LEU A 423 -41.15 -11.11 9.98
N SER A 424 -39.93 -11.32 9.48
CA SER A 424 -38.79 -10.46 9.73
C SER A 424 -38.81 -9.24 8.80
N PRO A 425 -38.50 -8.03 9.32
CA PRO A 425 -38.37 -6.83 8.48
C PRO A 425 -37.35 -6.97 7.34
N ALA A 426 -36.36 -7.86 7.46
CA ALA A 426 -35.35 -8.09 6.43
C ALA A 426 -35.93 -8.68 5.12
N HIS A 427 -37.10 -9.33 5.22
CA HIS A 427 -37.82 -9.92 4.09
C HIS A 427 -39.04 -9.08 3.68
N GLN A 428 -39.17 -7.86 4.22
CA GLN A 428 -40.16 -6.87 3.79
C GLN A 428 -39.47 -5.83 2.91
N TYR A 429 -39.58 -5.99 1.60
CA TYR A 429 -38.95 -5.11 0.63
C TYR A 429 -39.81 -3.86 0.41
N SER A 430 -39.34 -2.70 0.87
CA SER A 430 -40.01 -1.41 0.60
C SER A 430 -40.08 -1.15 -0.90
N ILE A 431 -41.24 -0.88 -1.46
CA ILE A 431 -41.41 -0.56 -2.90
C ILE A 431 -41.72 0.92 -3.12
N CYS A 432 -42.28 1.58 -2.11
CA CYS A 432 -42.57 3.02 -2.13
C CYS A 432 -42.48 3.63 -0.74
N LEU A 433 -42.01 4.86 -0.66
CA LEU A 433 -42.08 5.72 0.52
C LEU A 433 -42.47 7.12 0.07
N TYR A 434 -43.50 7.70 0.67
CA TYR A 434 -43.88 9.10 0.39
C TYR A 434 -44.23 9.87 1.65
N LEU A 435 -44.00 11.18 1.58
CA LEU A 435 -44.38 12.16 2.58
C LEU A 435 -45.81 12.59 2.29
N GLY A 436 -46.76 12.22 3.15
CA GLY A 436 -48.15 12.52 2.92
C GLY A 436 -49.08 11.78 3.85
N LYS A 437 -50.36 12.16 3.77
CA LYS A 437 -51.40 11.49 4.54
C LYS A 437 -51.77 10.18 3.84
N GLU A 438 -51.84 9.10 4.62
CA GLU A 438 -52.53 7.88 4.24
C GLU A 438 -54.01 8.22 3.96
N SER A 439 -54.32 8.40 2.68
CA SER A 439 -55.63 8.79 2.17
C SER A 439 -55.87 8.09 0.85
N HIS A 440 -57.14 7.85 0.50
CA HIS A 440 -57.51 7.17 -0.73
C HIS A 440 -56.87 7.84 -1.96
N ASP A 441 -56.95 9.16 -2.07
CA ASP A 441 -56.44 9.88 -3.23
C ASP A 441 -54.92 9.73 -3.39
N SER A 442 -54.17 9.88 -2.28
CA SER A 442 -52.71 9.66 -2.30
C SER A 442 -52.36 8.22 -2.64
N LEU A 443 -53.05 7.24 -2.06
CA LEU A 443 -52.80 5.82 -2.31
C LEU A 443 -53.20 5.41 -3.73
N SER A 444 -54.26 5.99 -4.29
CA SER A 444 -54.66 5.77 -5.69
C SER A 444 -53.58 6.25 -6.66
N THR A 445 -53.06 7.47 -6.45
CA THR A 445 -51.97 8.03 -7.26
C THR A 445 -50.71 7.17 -7.18
N VAL A 446 -50.34 6.70 -5.98
CA VAL A 446 -49.16 5.86 -5.78
C VAL A 446 -49.35 4.47 -6.37
N SER A 447 -50.51 3.84 -6.16
CA SER A 447 -50.82 2.51 -6.67
C SER A 447 -50.82 2.48 -8.20
N ALA A 448 -51.25 3.57 -8.84
CA ALA A 448 -51.22 3.72 -10.29
C ALA A 448 -49.81 3.56 -10.89
N LYS A 449 -48.74 3.86 -10.13
CA LYS A 449 -47.35 3.68 -10.57
C LYS A 449 -46.96 2.20 -10.73
N PHE A 450 -47.66 1.30 -10.04
CA PHE A 450 -47.41 -0.14 -10.09
C PHE A 450 -48.41 -0.88 -10.97
N SER A 451 -49.50 -0.25 -11.43
CA SER A 451 -50.59 -0.93 -12.15
C SER A 451 -50.11 -1.74 -13.35
N HIS A 452 -49.22 -1.17 -14.17
CA HIS A 452 -48.70 -1.87 -15.35
C HIS A 452 -47.88 -3.11 -14.98
N GLU A 453 -46.97 -2.99 -14.01
CA GLU A 453 -46.15 -4.11 -13.55
C GLU A 453 -47.00 -5.20 -12.91
N LEU A 454 -47.99 -4.83 -12.08
CA LEU A 454 -48.88 -5.78 -11.42
C LEU A 454 -49.79 -6.50 -12.42
N GLU A 455 -50.30 -5.81 -13.43
CA GLU A 455 -51.09 -6.42 -14.50
C GLU A 455 -50.25 -7.38 -15.34
N GLN A 456 -49.01 -6.99 -15.67
CA GLN A 456 -48.07 -7.85 -16.37
C GLN A 456 -47.75 -9.11 -15.55
N LEU A 457 -47.42 -8.96 -14.26
CA LEU A 457 -47.10 -10.09 -13.38
C LEU A 457 -48.30 -11.03 -13.23
N LYS A 458 -49.52 -10.49 -13.10
CA LYS A 458 -50.74 -11.29 -12.99
C LYS A 458 -51.06 -12.05 -14.28
N THR A 459 -50.83 -11.44 -15.44
CA THR A 459 -51.26 -11.99 -16.74
C THR A 459 -50.20 -12.91 -17.35
N ASN A 460 -48.93 -12.48 -17.32
CA ASN A 460 -47.82 -13.13 -18.03
C ASN A 460 -46.84 -13.84 -17.09
N GLY A 461 -46.96 -13.62 -15.77
CA GLY A 461 -45.96 -14.05 -14.80
C GLY A 461 -44.70 -13.18 -14.81
N TYR A 462 -43.72 -13.59 -14.01
CA TYR A 462 -42.39 -13.00 -13.97
C TYR A 462 -41.45 -13.74 -14.93
N LYS A 463 -40.72 -13.00 -15.77
CA LYS A 463 -39.75 -13.58 -16.71
C LYS A 463 -38.34 -13.28 -16.21
N ASP A 464 -37.58 -14.33 -15.89
CA ASP A 464 -36.21 -14.18 -15.41
C ASP A 464 -35.18 -13.93 -16.54
N LEU A 465 -33.93 -13.67 -16.15
CA LEU A 465 -32.81 -13.44 -17.06
C LEU A 465 -32.48 -14.65 -17.97
N ASN A 466 -32.89 -15.87 -17.57
CA ASN A 466 -32.73 -17.08 -18.36
C ASN A 466 -33.93 -17.33 -19.30
N ASN A 467 -34.85 -16.37 -19.41
CA ASN A 467 -36.13 -16.47 -20.12
C ASN A 467 -37.11 -17.51 -19.54
N THR A 468 -36.93 -17.96 -18.30
CA THR A 468 -37.90 -18.80 -17.61
C THR A 468 -39.09 -17.94 -17.18
N ILE A 469 -40.30 -18.44 -17.43
CA ILE A 469 -41.53 -17.78 -16.99
C ILE A 469 -42.00 -18.43 -15.70
N TRP A 470 -42.09 -17.62 -14.66
CA TRP A 470 -42.54 -17.97 -13.33
C TRP A 470 -43.98 -17.51 -13.13
N PRO A 471 -44.94 -18.41 -12.86
CA PRO A 471 -46.30 -18.02 -12.50
C PRO A 471 -46.29 -17.16 -11.23
N VAL A 472 -47.07 -16.09 -11.20
CA VAL A 472 -47.15 -15.18 -10.06
C VAL A 472 -48.56 -15.17 -9.50
N GLU A 473 -48.68 -15.20 -8.17
CA GLU A 473 -49.92 -14.98 -7.44
C GLU A 473 -49.75 -13.80 -6.49
N LEU A 474 -50.66 -12.83 -6.62
CA LEU A 474 -50.61 -11.57 -5.88
C LEU A 474 -51.57 -11.64 -4.69
N PHE A 475 -51.03 -11.31 -3.52
CA PHE A 475 -51.79 -11.17 -2.28
C PHE A 475 -51.73 -9.71 -1.83
N PHE A 476 -52.83 -9.23 -1.26
CA PHE A 476 -52.90 -7.91 -0.68
C PHE A 476 -53.28 -8.01 0.79
N SER A 477 -52.55 -7.30 1.66
CA SER A 477 -52.79 -7.34 3.10
C SER A 477 -52.36 -6.03 3.76
N GLY A 478 -52.91 -5.72 4.91
CA GLY A 478 -52.53 -4.56 5.71
C GLY A 478 -53.45 -4.45 6.91
N ASP A 479 -53.27 -3.41 7.72
CA ASP A 479 -54.28 -3.08 8.72
C ASP A 479 -55.60 -2.69 8.03
N TRP A 480 -56.70 -2.82 8.76
CA TRP A 480 -58.04 -2.58 8.23
C TRP A 480 -58.19 -1.20 7.58
N LYS A 481 -57.60 -0.16 8.17
CA LYS A 481 -57.73 1.21 7.70
C LYS A 481 -56.99 1.40 6.39
N PHE A 482 -55.76 0.89 6.28
CA PHE A 482 -55.00 0.94 5.04
C PHE A 482 -55.74 0.22 3.90
N VAL A 483 -56.20 -1.01 4.15
CA VAL A 483 -56.95 -1.80 3.14
C VAL A 483 -58.25 -1.11 2.75
N ALA A 484 -58.99 -0.57 3.73
CA ALA A 484 -60.21 0.19 3.47
C ALA A 484 -59.93 1.42 2.57
N LEU A 485 -58.87 2.17 2.85
CA LEU A 485 -58.50 3.34 2.06
C LEU A 485 -58.06 2.98 0.64
N VAL A 486 -57.36 1.87 0.43
CA VAL A 486 -57.01 1.40 -0.92
C VAL A 486 -58.24 0.96 -1.71
N LEU A 487 -59.25 0.38 -1.04
CA LEU A 487 -60.51 -0.04 -1.66
C LEU A 487 -61.54 1.10 -1.83
N GLY A 488 -61.23 2.33 -1.40
CA GLY A 488 -62.17 3.46 -1.48
C GLY A 488 -63.27 3.45 -0.42
N ILE A 489 -63.07 2.70 0.67
CA ILE A 489 -63.99 2.69 1.82
C ILE A 489 -63.58 3.82 2.79
N ASN A 490 -64.44 4.83 2.87
CA ASN A 490 -64.11 6.10 3.54
C ASN A 490 -63.94 6.01 5.07
N ALA A 491 -64.65 5.11 5.76
CA ALA A 491 -64.62 5.01 7.22
C ALA A 491 -65.21 3.70 7.74
N ALA A 492 -64.81 3.30 8.96
CA ALA A 492 -65.38 2.13 9.66
C ALA A 492 -66.88 2.31 9.97
N THR A 493 -67.34 3.55 10.00
CA THR A 493 -68.75 3.95 10.19
C THR A 493 -69.54 3.98 8.88
N SER A 494 -68.92 3.62 7.75
CA SER A 494 -69.62 3.50 6.46
C SER A 494 -70.79 2.53 6.56
N ASN A 495 -71.82 2.77 5.75
CA ASN A 495 -72.94 1.85 5.59
C ASN A 495 -72.46 0.49 5.07
N TYR A 496 -71.41 0.48 4.25
CA TYR A 496 -70.70 -0.72 3.80
C TYR A 496 -69.24 -0.59 4.24
N PHE A 497 -68.90 -1.26 5.34
CA PHE A 497 -67.58 -1.16 6.00
C PHE A 497 -66.80 -2.47 5.94
N CYS A 498 -67.46 -3.58 5.62
CA CYS A 498 -66.81 -4.88 5.55
C CYS A 498 -65.94 -4.95 4.28
N LEU A 499 -64.69 -5.41 4.43
CA LEU A 499 -63.74 -5.53 3.32
C LEU A 499 -64.05 -6.73 2.41
N TYR A 500 -64.80 -7.71 2.93
CA TYR A 500 -64.98 -9.02 2.30
C TYR A 500 -66.41 -9.24 1.78
N CYS A 501 -67.37 -8.42 2.21
CA CYS A 501 -68.76 -8.54 1.77
C CYS A 501 -69.45 -7.16 1.74
N ASN A 502 -70.52 -7.08 0.95
CA ASN A 502 -71.35 -5.87 0.84
C ASN A 502 -72.45 -5.80 1.92
N CYS A 503 -72.17 -6.28 3.13
CA CYS A 503 -73.13 -6.24 4.23
C CYS A 503 -73.38 -4.80 4.68
N HIS A 504 -74.66 -4.41 4.73
CA HIS A 504 -75.06 -3.12 5.25
C HIS A 504 -74.85 -3.08 6.77
N LYS A 505 -74.50 -1.92 7.32
CA LYS A 505 -74.18 -1.77 8.74
C LYS A 505 -75.32 -2.17 9.68
N ASP A 506 -76.56 -2.05 9.22
CA ASP A 506 -77.74 -2.40 10.00
C ASP A 506 -78.04 -3.90 9.94
N GLU A 507 -77.38 -4.64 9.04
CA GLU A 507 -77.52 -6.10 8.89
C GLU A 507 -76.37 -6.87 9.56
N ARG A 508 -75.44 -6.19 10.25
CA ARG A 508 -74.26 -6.81 10.90
C ARG A 508 -74.60 -7.92 11.91
N TYR A 509 -75.82 -7.90 12.46
CA TYR A 509 -76.28 -8.89 13.44
C TYR A 509 -76.81 -10.16 12.78
N ASN A 510 -77.10 -10.12 11.48
CA ASN A 510 -77.74 -11.21 10.76
C ASN A 510 -76.68 -12.23 10.32
N MET A 511 -76.57 -13.33 11.05
CA MET A 511 -75.62 -14.41 10.79
C MET A 511 -76.08 -15.38 9.68
N ASP A 512 -77.28 -15.18 9.13
CA ASP A 512 -77.84 -15.98 8.03
C ASP A 512 -77.47 -15.40 6.64
N LYS A 513 -76.78 -14.25 6.61
CA LYS A 513 -76.22 -13.60 5.42
C LYS A 513 -74.71 -13.50 5.53
#